data_AF-A0A355A3I8-F1
#
_entry.id   AF-A0A355A3I8-F1
#
_cell.length_a   1.000
_cell.length_b   1.000
_cell.length_c   1.000
_cell.angle_alpha   90.00
_cell.angle_beta   90.00
_cell.angle_gamma   90.00
#
_symmetry.space_group_name_H-M   'P 1'
#
loop_
_entity.id
_entity.type
_entity.pdbx_description
1 polymer ?
#
loop_
_entity_poly.entity_id
_entity_poly.type
_entity_poly.pdbx_seq_one_letter_code
_entity_poly.pdbx_strand_id
1 'polypeptide(L)' 'MELVNASLPQVLSDLAKKVQRNILIFNHVTYTVNNLSVKGVTLEEAFSLLLKGTPFTFLLKDNVYLIGDGRNLRP' A
#
# COMPACT_ATOMS: atom_id res chain seq x y z
N MET A 1 -10.98 4.00 -8.75
CA MET A 1 -11.16 2.69 -8.11
C MET A 1 -11.78 3.01 -6.78
N GLU A 2 -12.86 2.34 -6.45
CA GLU A 2 -13.61 2.60 -5.22
C GLU A 2 -13.65 1.29 -4.44
N LEU A 3 -13.22 1.34 -3.18
CA LEU A 3 -13.21 0.20 -2.27
C LEU A 3 -13.82 0.65 -0.95
N VAL A 4 -14.70 -0.19 -0.39
CA VAL A 4 -15.41 0.06 0.85
C VAL A 4 -15.17 -1.11 1.80
N ASN A 5 -14.79 -0.80 3.05
CA ASN A 5 -14.53 -1.79 4.11
C ASN A 5 -13.54 -2.91 3.70
N ALA A 6 -12.45 -2.54 3.03
CA ALA A 6 -11.44 -3.48 2.57
C ALA A 6 -10.27 -3.57 3.56
N SER A 7 -9.62 -4.74 3.64
CA SER A 7 -8.36 -4.87 4.37
C SER A 7 -7.25 -4.17 3.60
N LEU A 8 -6.29 -3.58 4.32
CA LEU A 8 -5.13 -2.92 3.71
C LEU A 8 -4.36 -3.83 2.73
N PRO A 9 -4.10 -5.12 3.02
CA PRO A 9 -3.49 -6.03 2.05
C PRO A 9 -4.28 -6.19 0.75
N GLN A 10 -5.63 -6.22 0.84
CA GLN A 10 -6.50 -6.30 -0.33
C GLN A 10 -6.38 -5.03 -1.18
N VAL A 11 -6.48 -3.86 -0.54
CA VAL A 11 -6.34 -2.55 -1.20
C VAL A 11 -5.00 -2.44 -1.93
N LEU A 12 -3.90 -2.82 -1.27
CA LEU A 12 -2.56 -2.78 -1.85
C LEU A 12 -2.42 -3.73 -3.05
N SER A 13 -2.98 -4.93 -2.95
CA SER A 13 -2.97 -5.92 -4.03
C SER A 13 -3.78 -5.44 -5.25
N ASP A 14 -4.92 -4.79 -5.04
CA ASP A 14 -5.75 -4.27 -6.13
C ASP A 14 -5.11 -3.07 -6.82
N LEU A 15 -4.46 -2.20 -6.05
CA LEU A 15 -3.63 -1.13 -6.59
C LEU A 15 -2.50 -1.69 -7.47
N ALA A 16 -1.77 -2.70 -6.99
CA ALA A 16 -0.69 -3.38 -7.73
C ALA A 16 -1.14 -3.87 -9.11
N LYS A 17 -2.26 -4.61 -9.13
CA LYS A 17 -2.82 -5.22 -10.34
C LYS A 17 -3.22 -4.17 -11.35
N LYS A 18 -3.84 -3.07 -10.88
CA LYS A 18 -4.29 -1.98 -11.76
C LYS A 18 -3.14 -1.31 -12.50
N VAL A 19 -1.98 -1.18 -11.85
CA VAL A 19 -0.81 -0.50 -12.43
C VAL A 19 0.26 -1.45 -12.96
N GLN A 20 0.01 -2.76 -12.95
CA GLN A 20 0.95 -3.81 -13.38
C GLN A 20 2.32 -3.71 -12.69
N ARG A 21 2.32 -3.46 -11.37
CA ARG A 21 3.55 -3.36 -10.56
C ARG A 21 3.65 -4.52 -9.58
N ASN A 22 4.90 -4.93 -9.32
CA ASN A 22 5.20 -5.93 -8.31
C ASN A 22 5.12 -5.30 -6.92
N ILE A 23 4.34 -5.92 -6.03
CA ILE A 23 4.25 -5.53 -4.62
C ILE A 23 4.52 -6.76 -3.76
N LEU A 24 5.36 -6.60 -2.75
CA LEU A 24 5.59 -7.56 -1.69
C LEU A 24 5.14 -6.93 -0.37
N ILE A 25 4.20 -7.59 0.31
CA ILE A 25 3.65 -7.16 1.60
C ILE A 25 4.26 -8.05 2.68
N PHE A 26 4.95 -7.45 3.66
CA PHE A 26 5.54 -8.17 4.79
C PHE A 26 4.45 -8.63 5.77
N ASN A 27 4.73 -9.71 6.51
CA ASN A 27 3.82 -10.28 7.50
C ASN A 27 3.40 -9.20 8.53
N HIS A 28 2.11 -9.22 8.91
CA HIS A 28 1.48 -8.32 9.89
C HIS A 28 1.11 -6.89 9.43
N VAL A 29 1.02 -6.62 8.11
CA VAL A 29 0.37 -5.39 7.62
C VAL A 29 -1.16 -5.51 7.72
N THR A 30 -1.70 -5.45 8.94
CA THR A 30 -3.14 -5.55 9.19
C THR A 30 -3.71 -4.19 9.58
N TYR A 31 -4.56 -3.63 8.73
CA TYR A 31 -5.29 -2.38 8.98
C TYR A 31 -6.60 -2.38 8.18
N THR A 32 -7.66 -1.77 8.71
CA THR A 32 -8.95 -1.64 8.00
C THR A 32 -9.00 -0.31 7.26
N VAL A 33 -9.27 -0.37 5.96
CA VAL A 33 -9.47 0.80 5.12
C VAL A 33 -10.98 0.99 4.95
N ASN A 34 -11.54 1.96 5.66
CA ASN A 34 -12.98 2.22 5.66
C ASN A 34 -13.48 2.63 4.26
N ASN A 35 -12.77 3.56 3.61
CA ASN A 35 -13.09 4.02 2.26
C ASN A 35 -11.81 4.48 1.54
N LEU A 36 -11.64 4.10 0.28
CA LEU A 36 -10.59 4.62 -0.60
C LEU A 36 -11.19 5.03 -1.95
N SER A 37 -11.04 6.31 -2.29
CA SER A 37 -11.28 6.82 -3.64
C SER A 37 -10.09 7.66 -4.08
N VAL A 38 -9.42 7.20 -5.14
CA VAL A 38 -8.24 7.85 -5.71
C VAL A 38 -8.38 7.98 -7.22
N LYS A 39 -8.12 9.18 -7.74
CA LYS A 39 -8.20 9.54 -9.16
C LYS A 39 -7.08 10.52 -9.51
N GLY A 40 -6.37 10.25 -10.60
CA GLY A 40 -5.31 11.14 -11.11
C GLY A 40 -4.03 11.20 -10.25
N VAL A 41 -3.85 10.26 -9.33
CA VAL A 41 -2.64 10.16 -8.50
C VAL A 41 -1.76 9.00 -8.94
N THR A 42 -0.46 9.16 -8.74
CA THR A 42 0.55 8.10 -8.87
C THR A 42 0.33 7.01 -7.81
N LEU A 43 1.00 5.87 -7.99
CA LEU A 43 0.89 4.77 -7.03
C LEU A 43 1.56 5.14 -5.70
N GLU A 44 2.67 5.86 -5.77
CA GLU A 44 3.48 6.34 -4.66
C GLU A 44 2.71 7.37 -3.82
N GLU A 45 1.97 8.27 -4.46
CA GLU A 45 1.05 9.18 -3.77
C GLU A 45 -0.09 8.41 -3.09
N ALA A 46 -0.67 7.41 -3.77
CA ALA A 46 -1.71 6.58 -3.19
C ALA A 46 -1.22 5.82 -1.95
N PHE A 47 -0.01 5.22 -1.98
CA PHE A 47 0.59 4.57 -0.82
C PHE A 47 0.91 5.57 0.29
N SER A 48 1.47 6.72 -0.04
CA SER A 48 1.78 7.76 0.95
C SER A 48 0.54 8.21 1.72
N LEU A 49 -0.59 8.38 1.01
CA LEU A 49 -1.87 8.73 1.62
C LEU A 49 -2.46 7.58 2.44
N LEU A 50 -2.42 6.36 1.89
CA LEU A 50 -3.02 5.17 2.50
C LEU A 50 -2.33 4.75 3.80
N LEU A 51 -1.00 4.89 3.86
CA LEU A 51 -0.19 4.48 5.01
C LEU A 51 -0.02 5.61 6.04
N LYS A 52 -0.49 6.82 5.74
CA LYS A 52 -0.39 7.97 6.64
C LYS A 52 -1.10 7.69 7.97
N GLY A 53 -0.38 7.89 9.08
CA GLY A 53 -0.91 7.65 10.42
C GLY A 53 -0.90 6.17 10.85
N THR A 54 -0.40 5.28 9.99
CA THR A 54 -0.12 3.87 10.33
C THR A 54 1.36 3.69 10.66
N PRO A 55 1.77 2.61 11.35
CA PRO A 55 3.18 2.26 11.53
C PRO A 55 3.83 1.73 10.23
N PHE A 56 3.05 1.56 9.16
CA PHE A 56 3.51 0.97 7.92
C PHE A 56 4.13 2.02 6.98
N THR A 57 5.05 1.56 6.15
CA THR A 57 5.73 2.36 5.12
C THR A 57 5.91 1.53 3.86
N PHE A 58 6.42 2.17 2.81
CA PHE A 58 6.81 1.49 1.59
C PHE A 58 8.18 1.97 1.11
N LEU A 59 8.88 1.12 0.35
CA LEU A 59 10.06 1.50 -0.42
C LEU A 59 10.04 0.82 -1.79
N LEU A 60 10.68 1.45 -2.76
CA LEU A 60 10.87 0.89 -4.10
C LEU A 60 12.30 0.37 -4.21
N LYS A 61 12.46 -0.93 -4.43
CA LYS A 61 13.77 -1.57 -4.65
C LYS A 61 13.66 -2.56 -5.80
N ASP A 62 14.59 -2.48 -6.76
CA ASP A 62 14.64 -3.39 -7.91
C ASP A 62 13.29 -3.51 -8.66
N ASN A 63 12.57 -2.39 -8.79
CA ASN A 63 11.24 -2.30 -9.41
C ASN A 63 10.13 -3.10 -8.67
N VAL A 64 10.34 -3.40 -7.39
CA VAL A 64 9.36 -4.02 -6.49
C VAL A 64 9.05 -3.07 -5.34
N TYR A 65 7.77 -2.86 -5.08
CA TYR A 65 7.34 -2.14 -3.88
C TYR A 65 7.33 -3.09 -2.69
N LEU A 66 8.08 -2.74 -1.67
CA LEU A 66 8.09 -3.43 -0.39
C LEU A 66 7.23 -2.65 0.59
N ILE A 67 6.23 -3.29 1.20
CA ILE A 67 5.29 -2.65 2.13
C ILE A 67 5.27 -3.40 3.46
N GLY A 68 5.44 -2.69 4.58
CA GLY A 68 5.71 -3.31 5.88
C GLY A 68 5.83 -2.29 7.01
N ASP A 69 6.08 -2.76 8.23
CA ASP A 69 6.36 -1.88 9.39
C ASP A 69 7.61 -1.04 9.10
N GLY A 70 7.53 0.28 9.35
CA GLY A 70 8.64 1.20 9.13
C GLY A 70 9.90 0.88 9.92
N ARG A 71 9.80 0.13 11.03
CA ARG A 71 10.94 -0.39 11.78
C ARG A 71 11.63 -1.57 11.09
N ASN A 72 10.88 -2.35 10.33
CA ASN A 72 11.38 -3.55 9.64
C ASN A 72 11.90 -3.25 8.23
N LEU A 73 11.42 -2.17 7.61
CA LEU A 73 11.80 -1.75 6.26
C LEU A 73 12.93 -0.70 6.23
N ARG A 74 13.32 -0.14 7.37
CA ARG A 74 14.52 0.70 7.46
C ARG A 74 15.73 -0.20 7.70
N PRO A 75 16.86 0.01 6.99
CA PRO A 75 18.11 -0.71 7.26
C PRO A 75 18.64 -0.41 8.67
#